data_AF-A0A4R6QBN7-F1
#
_entry.id   AF-A0A4R6QBN7-F1
#
_cell.length_a   1.000
_cell.length_b   1.000
_cell.length_c   1.000
_cell.angle_alpha   90.00
_cell.angle_beta   90.00
_cell.angle_gamma   90.00
#
_symmetry.space_group_name_H-M   'P 1'
#
loop_
_entity.id
_entity.type
_entity.pdbx_description
1 polymer ?
#
loop_
_entity_poly.entity_id
_entity_poly.type
_entity_poly.pdbx_seq_one_letter_code
_entity_poly.pdbx_strand_id
1 'polypeptide(L)'
;MLYLNLASIFKARQIEKPYSFLVKIGIAPHTASKIIRNDMHVLRLNHVELICLHLHCEPNDLLAFKPEKNMLLNNNHPLNKLIPQQEEFNWQETLKTLPVSKLKEVAKFLNDTNQEDQ
;
A
#
# COMPACT_ATOMS: atom_id res chain seq x y z
N MET A 1 -10.85 -2.04 -14.90
CA MET A 1 -9.60 -1.32 -15.19
C MET A 1 -8.63 -1.45 -14.02
N LEU A 2 -7.37 -1.81 -14.31
CA LEU A 2 -6.27 -1.76 -13.35
C LEU A 2 -5.78 -0.32 -13.16
N TYR A 3 -5.38 0.03 -11.95
CA TYR A 3 -4.81 1.33 -11.61
C TYR A 3 -3.85 1.23 -10.43
N LEU A 4 -3.09 2.31 -10.17
CA LEU A 4 -2.13 2.36 -9.07
C LEU A 4 -2.81 2.75 -7.75
N ASN A 5 -2.61 1.96 -6.69
CA ASN A 5 -3.23 2.19 -5.38
C ASN A 5 -2.21 2.55 -4.28
N LEU A 6 -1.27 3.44 -4.59
CA LEU A 6 -0.21 3.78 -3.64
C LEU A 6 -0.70 4.62 -2.44
N ALA A 7 -1.85 5.29 -2.55
CA ALA A 7 -2.41 6.10 -1.46
C ALA A 7 -2.63 5.28 -0.18
N SER A 8 -3.15 4.05 -0.33
CA SER A 8 -3.39 3.12 0.78
C SER A 8 -2.08 2.72 1.46
N ILE A 9 -1.05 2.41 0.68
CA ILE A 9 0.27 2.01 1.16
C ILE A 9 0.96 3.17 1.89
N PHE A 10 0.90 4.38 1.35
CA PHE A 10 1.47 5.56 2.03
C PHE A 10 0.81 5.80 3.39
N LYS A 11 -0.51 5.65 3.49
CA LYS A 11 -1.24 5.74 4.76
C LYS A 11 -0.81 4.64 5.73
N ALA A 12 -0.73 3.39 5.27
CA ALA A 12 -0.31 2.26 6.09
C ALA A 12 1.14 2.42 6.61
N ARG A 13 2.02 3.01 5.81
CA ARG A 13 3.43 3.28 6.14
C ARG A 13 3.68 4.62 6.84
N GLN A 14 2.63 5.37 7.20
CA GLN A 14 2.72 6.69 7.85
C GLN A 14 3.54 7.73 7.07
N ILE A 15 3.44 7.70 5.74
CA ILE A 15 4.11 8.66 4.86
C ILE A 15 3.19 9.86 4.65
N GLU A 16 3.39 10.92 5.45
CA GLU A 16 2.57 12.15 5.41
C GLU A 16 2.79 13.00 4.15
N LYS A 17 3.99 12.91 3.56
CA LYS A 17 4.36 13.66 2.35
C LYS A 17 4.75 12.70 1.21
N PRO A 18 3.77 12.00 0.60
CA PRO A 18 4.03 11.03 -0.47
C PRO A 18 4.85 11.57 -1.63
N TYR A 19 4.57 12.79 -2.07
CA TYR A 19 5.33 13.43 -3.15
C TYR A 19 6.81 13.58 -2.79
N SER A 20 7.11 14.16 -1.62
CA SER A 20 8.48 14.36 -1.14
C SER A 20 9.20 13.04 -0.94
N PHE A 21 8.49 12.01 -0.46
CA PHE A 21 9.03 10.66 -0.33
C PHE A 21 9.45 10.09 -1.69
N LEU A 22 8.57 10.13 -2.69
CA LEU A 22 8.86 9.61 -4.03
C LEU A 22 10.06 10.31 -4.66
N VAL A 23 10.14 11.63 -4.55
CA VAL A 23 11.29 12.40 -5.05
C VAL A 23 12.57 12.03 -4.31
N LYS A 24 12.51 11.86 -2.99
CA LYS A 24 13.66 11.47 -2.15
C LYS A 24 14.22 10.11 -2.53
N ILE A 25 13.37 9.13 -2.88
CA ILE A 25 13.82 7.79 -3.30
C ILE A 25 14.28 7.75 -4.76
N GLY A 26 14.22 8.86 -5.51
CA GLY A 26 14.77 8.96 -6.87
C GLY A 26 13.73 8.97 -8.00
N ILE A 27 12.43 9.06 -7.70
CA ILE A 27 11.40 9.25 -8.73
C ILE A 27 11.41 10.70 -9.22
N ALA A 28 11.45 10.91 -10.53
CA ALA A 28 11.45 12.25 -11.11
C ALA A 28 10.20 13.06 -10.68
N PRO A 29 10.32 14.37 -10.38
CA PRO A 29 9.21 15.20 -9.87
C PRO A 29 7.90 15.12 -10.68
N HIS A 30 8.00 15.11 -12.02
CA HIS A 30 6.84 14.98 -12.90
C HIS A 30 6.19 13.60 -12.79
N THR A 31 6.98 12.53 -12.64
CA THR A 31 6.51 11.16 -12.42
C THR A 31 5.87 11.03 -11.03
N ALA A 32 6.50 11.57 -9.99
CA ALA A 32 5.97 11.56 -8.63
C ALA A 32 4.61 12.26 -8.58
N SER A 33 4.49 13.43 -9.21
CA SER A 33 3.24 14.18 -9.35
C SER A 33 2.11 13.35 -9.96
N LYS A 34 2.43 12.55 -10.99
CA LYS A 34 1.49 11.67 -11.67
C LYS A 34 1.04 10.49 -10.81
N ILE A 35 1.98 9.87 -10.12
CA ILE A 35 1.71 8.79 -9.14
C ILE A 35 0.74 9.28 -8.07
N ILE A 36 0.99 10.45 -7.47
CA ILE A 36 0.14 11.00 -6.40
C ILE A 36 -1.27 11.31 -6.89
N ARG A 37 -1.42 11.78 -8.14
CA ARG A 37 -2.72 12.06 -8.75
C ARG A 37 -3.44 10.81 -9.25
N ASN A 38 -2.80 9.65 -9.21
CA ASN A 38 -3.29 8.41 -9.80
C ASN A 38 -3.68 8.59 -11.29
N ASP A 39 -2.94 9.42 -12.02
CA ASP A 39 -3.17 9.71 -13.46
C ASP A 39 -2.20 8.93 -14.38
N MET A 40 -1.46 7.99 -13.79
CA MET A 40 -0.42 7.24 -14.46
C MET A 40 -0.96 5.91 -14.98
N HIS A 41 -0.98 5.76 -16.31
CA HIS A 41 -1.37 4.51 -16.97
C HIS A 41 -0.20 3.56 -17.25
N VAL A 42 1.04 4.06 -17.17
CA VAL A 42 2.26 3.29 -17.41
C VAL A 42 3.22 3.50 -16.25
N LEU A 43 3.45 2.45 -15.47
CA LEU A 43 4.49 2.40 -14.47
C LEU A 43 5.60 1.47 -14.97
N ARG A 44 6.80 2.01 -15.12
CA ARG A 44 7.97 1.23 -15.55
C ARG A 44 8.40 0.29 -14.43
N LEU A 45 8.92 -0.89 -14.77
CA LEU A 45 9.34 -1.91 -13.79
C LEU A 45 10.42 -1.39 -12.83
N ASN A 46 11.33 -0.56 -13.30
CA ASN A 46 12.32 0.08 -12.44
C ASN A 46 11.70 0.98 -11.36
N HIS A 47 10.54 1.61 -11.64
CA HIS A 47 9.80 2.36 -10.61
C HIS A 47 9.11 1.41 -9.64
N VAL A 48 8.53 0.31 -10.12
CA VAL A 48 7.89 -0.72 -9.26
C VAL A 48 8.91 -1.27 -8.26
N GLU A 49 10.06 -1.72 -8.76
CA GLU A 49 11.17 -2.24 -7.95
C GLU A 49 11.64 -1.21 -6.93
N LEU A 50 11.96 0.01 -7.37
CA LEU A 50 12.43 1.08 -6.49
C LEU A 50 11.42 1.42 -5.38
N ILE A 51 10.14 1.52 -5.73
CA ILE A 51 9.07 1.82 -4.78
C ILE A 51 8.94 0.69 -3.76
N CYS A 52 8.92 -0.57 -4.19
CA CYS A 52 8.75 -1.68 -3.27
C CYS A 52 9.98 -1.99 -2.42
N LEU A 53 11.19 -1.70 -2.89
CA LEU A 53 12.39 -1.71 -2.06
C LEU A 53 12.28 -0.74 -0.87
N HIS A 54 11.65 0.42 -1.04
CA HIS A 54 11.53 1.43 0.01
C HIS A 54 10.25 1.31 0.84
N LEU A 55 9.16 0.81 0.25
CA LEU A 55 7.88 0.62 0.92
C LEU A 55 7.71 -0.79 1.52
N HIS A 56 8.67 -1.69 1.31
CA HIS A 56 8.62 -3.09 1.72
C HIS A 56 7.30 -3.73 1.27
N CYS A 57 7.03 -3.69 -0.03
CA CYS A 57 5.82 -4.24 -0.65
C CYS A 57 6.14 -5.26 -1.73
N GLU A 58 5.11 -5.97 -2.17
CA GLU A 58 5.11 -6.70 -3.43
C GLU A 58 4.57 -5.82 -4.59
N PRO A 59 4.94 -6.11 -5.85
CA PRO A 59 4.39 -5.41 -7.00
C PRO A 59 2.86 -5.41 -7.06
N ASN A 60 2.21 -6.48 -6.58
CA ASN A 60 0.74 -6.57 -6.53
C ASN A 60 0.11 -5.58 -5.56
N ASP A 61 0.81 -5.20 -4.48
CA ASP A 61 0.32 -4.21 -3.51
C ASP A 61 0.16 -2.82 -4.14
N LEU A 62 0.92 -2.54 -5.21
CA LEU A 62 0.85 -1.27 -5.94
C LEU A 62 -0.39 -1.18 -6.84
N LEU A 63 -1.06 -2.30 -7.13
CA LEU A 63 -2.11 -2.41 -8.13
C LEU A 63 -3.47 -2.63 -7.49
N ALA A 64 -4.48 -2.00 -8.07
CA ALA A 64 -5.88 -2.26 -7.73
C ALA A 64 -6.72 -2.40 -9.00
N PHE A 65 -7.84 -3.11 -8.86
CA PHE A 65 -8.78 -3.35 -9.94
C PHE A 65 -10.13 -2.71 -9.62
N LYS A 66 -10.63 -1.89 -10.57
CA LYS A 66 -11.99 -1.34 -10.54
C LYS A 66 -12.79 -1.95 -11.69
N PRO A 67 -13.78 -2.84 -11.45
CA PRO A 67 -14.60 -3.37 -12.53
C PRO A 67 -15.38 -2.25 -13.23
N GLU A 68 -15.55 -2.36 -14.54
CA GLU A 68 -16.43 -1.45 -15.29
C GLU A 68 -17.89 -1.76 -14.99
N LYS A 69 -18.77 -0.76 -15.08
CA LYS A 69 -20.19 -0.91 -14.69
C LYS A 69 -20.92 -2.06 -15.40
N ASN A 70 -20.48 -2.42 -16.61
CA ASN A 70 -21.11 -3.46 -17.44
C ASN A 70 -20.28 -4.75 -17.50
N MET A 71 -19.21 -4.85 -16.71
CA MET A 71 -18.34 -6.02 -16.69
C MET A 71 -18.81 -6.98 -15.60
N LEU A 72 -19.40 -8.11 -16.01
CA LEU A 72 -19.71 -9.21 -15.09
C LEU A 72 -18.44 -10.05 -14.89
N LEU A 73 -17.69 -9.76 -13.83
CA LEU A 73 -16.64 -10.67 -13.37
C LEU A 73 -17.29 -11.86 -12.66
N ASN A 74 -16.88 -13.07 -13.00
CA ASN A 74 -17.22 -14.24 -12.19
C ASN A 74 -16.70 -14.02 -10.76
N ASN A 75 -17.49 -14.38 -9.75
CA ASN A 75 -17.11 -14.29 -8.33
C ASN A 75 -15.79 -15.00 -8.01
N ASN A 76 -15.44 -16.07 -8.73
CA ASN A 76 -14.18 -16.81 -8.54
C ASN A 76 -13.00 -16.26 -9.36
N HIS A 77 -13.16 -15.14 -10.05
CA HIS A 77 -12.08 -14.60 -10.87
C HIS A 77 -10.94 -14.01 -10.01
N PRO A 78 -9.65 -14.34 -10.28
CA PRO A 78 -8.53 -13.90 -9.45
C PRO A 78 -8.40 -12.38 -9.25
N LEU A 79 -8.77 -11.56 -10.26
CA LEU A 79 -8.76 -10.10 -10.15
C LEU A 79 -9.69 -9.54 -9.04
N ASN A 80 -10.66 -10.32 -8.56
CA ASN A 80 -11.48 -9.90 -7.42
C ASN A 80 -10.63 -9.67 -6.17
N LYS A 81 -9.46 -10.32 -6.07
CA LYS A 81 -8.48 -10.10 -4.98
C LYS A 81 -7.84 -8.71 -5.02
N LEU A 82 -7.84 -8.04 -6.18
CA LEU A 82 -7.27 -6.70 -6.35
C LEU A 82 -8.33 -5.59 -6.20
N ILE A 83 -9.59 -5.94 -5.94
CA ILE A 83 -10.63 -4.94 -5.66
C ILE A 83 -10.37 -4.44 -4.22
N PRO A 84 -10.11 -3.13 -4.02
CA PRO A 84 -9.81 -2.62 -2.69
C PRO A 84 -10.99 -2.88 -1.74
N GLN A 85 -10.71 -3.53 -0.63
CA GLN A 85 -11.66 -3.64 0.46
C GLN A 85 -11.66 -2.32 1.23
N GLN A 86 -12.85 -1.80 1.54
CA GLN A 86 -12.99 -0.62 2.40
C GLN A 86 -12.80 -1.02 3.86
N GLU A 87 -11.61 -1.50 4.22
CA GLU A 87 -11.27 -1.63 5.63
C GLU A 87 -10.61 -0.33 6.07
N GLU A 88 -11.42 0.59 6.59
CA GLU A 88 -10.95 1.73 7.37
C GLU A 88 -10.43 1.27 8.75
N PHE A 89 -9.50 0.32 8.78
CA PHE A 89 -8.86 -0.07 10.03
C PHE A 89 -7.71 0.90 10.32
N ASN A 90 -8.00 1.95 11.10
CA ASN A 90 -7.00 2.91 11.59
C ASN A 90 -6.25 2.32 12.80
N TRP A 91 -5.45 1.27 12.57
CA TRP A 91 -4.64 0.61 13.61
C TRP A 91 -3.76 1.61 14.37
N GLN A 92 -3.36 2.70 13.72
CA GLN A 92 -2.53 3.73 14.30
C GLN A 92 -3.24 4.45 15.46
N GLU A 93 -4.52 4.79 15.29
CA GLU A 93 -5.32 5.40 16.35
C GLU A 93 -5.58 4.42 17.50
N THR A 94 -5.82 3.14 17.15
CA THR A 94 -5.93 2.06 18.13
C THR A 94 -4.66 1.93 18.97
N LEU A 95 -3.46 1.93 18.35
CA LEU A 95 -2.21 1.86 19.10
C LEU A 95 -1.92 3.11 19.94
N LYS A 96 -2.23 4.32 19.44
CA LYS A 96 -2.01 5.56 20.20
C LYS A 96 -2.84 5.63 21.48
N THR A 97 -4.02 5.02 21.49
CA THR A 97 -4.96 5.04 22.62
C THR A 97 -4.80 3.86 23.57
N LEU A 98 -3.98 2.85 23.21
CA LEU A 98 -3.73 1.68 24.03
C LEU A 98 -2.87 2.02 25.27
N PRO A 99 -3.19 1.46 26.44
CA PRO A 99 -2.33 1.55 27.61
C PRO A 99 -0.94 0.95 27.36
N VAL A 100 0.08 1.51 28.00
CA VAL A 100 1.50 1.09 27.83
C VAL A 100 1.71 -0.40 28.10
N SER A 101 0.98 -0.99 29.06
CA SER A 101 1.04 -2.44 29.33
C SER A 101 0.61 -3.27 28.14
N LYS A 102 -0.46 -2.87 27.45
CA LYS A 102 -0.95 -3.55 26.24
C LYS A 102 -0.08 -3.29 25.03
N LEU A 103 0.53 -2.11 24.91
CA LEU A 103 1.53 -1.85 23.87
C LEU A 103 2.74 -2.79 23.97
N LYS A 104 3.19 -3.11 25.20
CA LYS A 104 4.27 -4.08 25.41
C LYS A 104 3.87 -5.49 24.99
N GLU A 105 2.64 -5.91 25.27
CA GLU A 105 2.11 -7.21 24.81
C GLU A 105 2.05 -7.29 23.28
N VAL A 106 1.57 -6.22 22.62
CA VAL A 106 1.54 -6.14 21.15
C VAL A 106 2.96 -6.20 20.57
N ALA A 107 3.92 -5.46 21.13
CA ALA A 107 5.30 -5.49 20.67
C ALA A 107 5.94 -6.88 20.82
N LYS A 108 5.62 -7.59 21.91
CA LYS A 108 6.09 -8.97 22.12
C LYS A 108 5.51 -9.91 21.07
N PHE A 109 4.18 -9.87 20.85
CA PHE A 109 3.52 -10.67 19.83
C PHE A 109 4.13 -10.46 18.44
N LEU A 110 4.36 -9.21 18.03
CA LEU A 110 4.96 -8.89 16.72
C LEU A 110 6.39 -9.41 16.57
N ASN A 111 7.19 -9.41 17.64
CA ASN A 111 8.55 -9.94 17.60
C ASN A 111 8.55 -11.47 17.46
N ASP A 112 7.59 -12.16 18.07
CA ASP A 112 7.48 -13.61 18.02
C ASP A 112 7.05 -14.07 16.60
N THR A 113 6.13 -13.36 15.94
CA THR A 113 5.69 -13.69 14.56
C THR A 113 6.81 -13.56 13.52
N ASN A 114 7.70 -12.57 13.67
CA ASN A 114 8.84 -12.39 12.74
C ASN A 114 9.91 -13.49 12.84
N GLN A 115 9.86 -14.34 13.88
CA GLN A 115 10.81 -15.46 14.06
C GLN A 115 10.31 -16.77 13.43
N GLU A 116 9.02 -16.89 13.12
CA GLU A 116 8.45 -18.10 12.50
C GLU A 116 8.66 -18.15 10.98
N ASP A 117 8.96 -17.00 10.35
CA ASP A 117 9.20 -16.85 8.91
C ASP A 117 10.71 -16.83 8.52
N GLN A 118 11.62 -17.25 9.42
CA GLN A 118 13.07 -17.37 9.18
C GLN A 118 13.57 -18.82 9.13
#